data_AF-A0AB35FZK4-F1
#
_entry.id   AF-A0AB35FZK4-F1
#
_cell.length_a   1.000
_cell.length_b   1.000
_cell.length_c   1.000
_cell.angle_alpha   90.00
_cell.angle_beta   90.00
_cell.angle_gamma   90.00
#
_symmetry.space_group_name_H-M   'P 1'
#
loop_
_entity.id
_entity.type
_entity.pdbx_description
1 polymer ?
#
loop_
_entity_poly.entity_id
_entity_poly.type
_entity_poly.pdbx_seq_one_letter_code
_entity_poly.pdbx_strand_id
1 'polypeptide(L)' 'MAIIKQNLSRGEQITTVLRILKLNCSTYYKWRHFTPSARELVTQQLKHVITTLHDKIPIYVAPRLTL' A
#
# COMPACT_ATOMS: atom_id res chain seq x y z
N MET A 1 -3.22 5.44 3.24
CA MET A 1 -3.00 6.90 3.46
C MET A 1 -4.18 7.79 3.08
N ALA A 2 -4.95 7.51 2.02
CA ALA A 2 -6.00 8.43 1.52
C ALA A 2 -7.07 8.79 2.57
N ILE A 3 -7.57 7.80 3.32
CA ILE A 3 -8.58 8.00 4.38
C ILE A 3 -8.06 8.91 5.50
N ILE A 4 -6.81 8.74 5.94
CA ILE A 4 -6.23 9.57 7.00
C ILE A 4 -6.09 11.02 6.51
N LYS A 5 -5.59 11.22 5.27
CA LYS A 5 -5.50 12.56 4.66
C LYS A 5 -6.88 13.22 4.55
N GLN A 6 -7.89 12.49 4.09
CA GLN A 6 -9.23 13.02 3.89
C GLN A 6 -9.90 13.46 5.20
N ASN A 7 -9.70 12.72 6.29
CA ASN A 7 -10.23 13.10 7.60
C ASN A 7 -9.46 14.28 8.21
N LEU A 8 -8.13 14.32 8.06
CA LEU A 8 -7.33 15.48 8.48
C LEU A 8 -7.73 16.76 7.73
N SER A 9 -8.01 16.67 6.43
CA SER A 9 -8.50 17.80 5.62
C SER A 9 -9.89 18.30 6.06
N ARG A 10 -10.66 17.50 6.78
CA ARG A 10 -11.95 17.89 7.38
C ARG A 10 -11.79 18.53 8.77
N GLY A 11 -10.56 18.69 9.27
CA GLY A 11 -10.28 19.26 10.60
C GLY A 11 -10.37 18.25 11.74
N GLU A 12 -10.54 16.97 11.45
CA GLU A 12 -10.55 15.93 12.47
C GLU A 12 -9.18 15.78 13.12
N GLN A 13 -9.16 15.62 14.45
CA GLN A 13 -7.92 15.36 15.16
C GLN A 13 -7.35 13.99 14.76
N ILE A 14 -6.04 13.93 14.54
CA ILE A 14 -5.36 12.67 14.16
C ILE A 14 -5.63 11.54 15.16
N THR A 15 -5.75 11.86 16.44
CA THR A 15 -6.07 10.90 17.52
C THR A 15 -7.44 10.28 17.36
N THR A 16 -8.45 11.06 16.94
CA THR A 16 -9.81 10.59 16.64
C THR A 16 -9.80 9.65 15.43
N VAL A 17 -9.13 10.04 14.36
CA VAL A 17 -9.01 9.23 13.13
C VAL A 17 -8.32 7.90 13.42
N LEU A 18 -7.23 7.90 14.19
CA LEU A 18 -6.52 6.69 14.59
C LEU A 18 -7.37 5.77 15.47
N ARG A 19 -8.17 6.35 16.38
CA ARG A 19 -9.09 5.58 17.23
C ARG A 19 -10.17 4.87 16.41
N ILE A 20 -10.77 5.55 15.44
CA ILE A 20 -11.76 4.97 14.52
C ILE A 20 -11.14 3.81 13.72
N LEU A 21 -9.90 4.00 13.26
CA LEU A 21 -9.17 3.01 12.50
C LEU A 21 -8.53 1.91 13.36
N LYS A 22 -8.72 1.93 14.69
CA LYS A 22 -8.08 1.02 15.66
C LYS A 22 -6.56 0.92 15.46
N LEU A 23 -5.93 2.04 15.14
CA LEU A 23 -4.49 2.15 14.91
C LEU A 23 -3.82 2.80 16.12
N ASN A 24 -2.70 2.23 16.54
CA ASN A 24 -1.87 2.85 17.57
C ASN A 24 -1.14 4.06 17.00
N CYS A 25 -0.99 5.12 17.82
CA CYS A 25 -0.21 6.31 17.45
C CYS A 25 1.24 5.95 17.09
N SER A 26 1.84 4.98 17.77
CA SER A 26 3.19 4.49 17.47
C SER A 26 3.29 3.92 16.04
N THR A 27 2.29 3.15 15.60
CA THR A 27 2.20 2.62 14.23
C THR A 27 2.04 3.74 13.22
N TYR A 28 1.21 4.74 13.52
CA TYR A 28 1.03 5.90 12.66
C TYR A 28 2.34 6.68 12.46
N TYR A 29 3.05 7.00 13.54
CA TYR A 29 4.33 7.71 13.44
C TYR A 29 5.41 6.85 12.76
N LYS A 30 5.45 5.54 13.03
CA LYS A 30 6.33 4.62 12.29
C LYS A 30 6.09 4.71 10.79
N TRP A 31 4.83 4.66 10.35
CA TRP A 31 4.49 4.74 8.93
C TRP A 31 4.71 6.13 8.33
N ARG A 32 4.52 7.20 9.12
CA ARG A 32 4.79 8.58 8.69
C ARG A 32 6.28 8.79 8.41
N HIS A 33 7.15 8.19 9.21
CA HIS A 33 8.61 8.27 9.04
C HIS A 33 9.20 7.07 8.30
N PHE A 34 8.35 6.17 7.78
CA PHE A 34 8.81 5.01 7.05
C PHE A 34 9.33 5.45 5.68
N THR A 35 10.65 5.46 5.57
CA THR A 35 11.34 5.56 4.29
C THR A 35 11.67 4.14 3.85
N PRO A 36 11.08 3.64 2.76
CA PRO A 36 11.40 2.29 2.27
C PRO A 36 12.89 2.23 1.90
N SER A 37 13.52 1.11 2.23
CA SER A 37 14.88 0.82 1.77
C SER A 37 14.92 0.69 0.24
N ALA A 38 16.08 0.88 -0.37
CA ALA A 38 16.25 0.70 -1.82
C ALA A 38 15.74 -0.67 -2.32
N ARG A 39 15.92 -1.72 -1.51
CA ARG A 39 15.44 -3.08 -1.81
C ARG A 39 13.91 -3.21 -1.76
N GLU A 40 13.27 -2.56 -0.79
CA GLU A 40 11.81 -2.53 -0.69
C GLU A 40 11.18 -1.71 -1.83
N LEU A 41 11.83 -0.62 -2.26
CA LEU A 41 11.40 0.14 -3.43
C LEU A 41 11.44 -0.72 -4.71
N VAL A 42 12.54 -1.43 -4.94
CA VAL A 42 12.67 -2.36 -6.08
C VAL A 42 11.59 -3.44 -6.01
N THR A 43 11.34 -4.00 -4.83
CA THR A 43 10.30 -5.02 -4.63
C THR A 43 8.90 -4.48 -4.87
N GLN A 44 8.60 -3.25 -4.44
CA GLN A 44 7.31 -2.59 -4.69
C GLN A 44 7.11 -2.28 -6.17
N GLN A 45 8.16 -1.81 -6.86
CA GLN A 45 8.12 -1.62 -8.32
C GLN A 45 7.88 -2.94 -9.05
N LEU A 46 8.59 -4.01 -8.67
CA LEU A 46 8.40 -5.33 -9.27
C LEU A 46 6.97 -5.82 -9.07
N LYS A 47 6.43 -5.68 -7.86
CA LYS A 47 5.05 -6.06 -7.54
C LYS A 47 4.05 -5.28 -8.39
N HIS A 48 4.26 -3.97 -8.56
CA HIS A 48 3.39 -3.14 -9.40
C HIS A 48 3.45 -3.56 -10.88
N VAL A 49 4.64 -3.86 -11.41
CA VAL A 49 4.82 -4.36 -12.78
C VAL A 49 4.10 -5.69 -12.96
N ILE A 50 4.29 -6.65 -12.03
CA ILE A 50 3.62 -7.95 -12.06
C ILE A 50 2.10 -7.80 -12.02
N THR A 51 1.57 -6.99 -11.11
CA THR A 51 0.11 -6.75 -11.02
C THR A 51 -0.42 -6.11 -12.30
N THR A 52 0.28 -5.12 -12.87
CA THR A 52 -0.12 -4.46 -14.12
C THR A 52 -0.10 -5.43 -15.31
N LEU A 53 0.90 -6.31 -15.37
CA LEU A 53 0.96 -7.36 -16.39
C LEU A 53 -0.17 -8.38 -16.22
N HIS A 54 -0.48 -8.76 -14.98
CA HIS A 54 -1.57 -9.68 -14.66
C HIS A 54 -2.96 -9.08 -14.96
N ASP A 55 -3.15 -7.77 -14.78
CA ASP A 55 -4.42 -7.11 -15.14
C ASP A 55 -4.57 -6.95 -16.66
N LYS A 56 -3.46 -6.85 -17.41
CA LYS A 56 -3.47 -6.75 -18.88
C LYS A 56 -3.56 -8.10 -19.57
N ILE A 57 -3.13 -9.17 -18.91
CA ILE A 57 -3.17 -10.53 -19.44
C ILE A 57 -4.27 -11.27 -18.67
N PRO A 58 -5.49 -11.43 -19.22
CA PRO A 58 -6.45 -12.34 -18.63
C PRO A 58 -5.82 -13.74 -18.62
N ILE A 59 -5.44 -14.22 -17.44
CA ILE A 59 -4.96 -15.58 -17.24
C ILE A 59 -6.14 -16.53 -17.45
N TYR A 60 -6.45 -16.79 -18.71
CA TYR A 60 -7.21 -17.96 -19.13
C TYR A 60 -6.59 -18.69 -20.32
N VAL A 61 -5.42 -18.25 -20.83
CA VAL A 61 -4.69 -19.02 -21.83
C VAL A 61 -3.18 -18.87 -21.65
N ALA A 62 -2.64 -19.43 -20.56
CA ALA A 62 -1.23 -19.79 -20.55
C ALA A 62 -1.13 -21.27 -20.96
N PRO A 63 -0.65 -21.62 -22.16
CA PRO A 63 -0.28 -23.00 -22.43
C PRO A 63 0.84 -23.37 -21.46
N ARG A 64 0.69 -24.53 -20.84
CA ARG A 64 1.65 -25.13 -19.92
C ARG A 64 3.05 -25.04 -20.52
N LEU A 65 3.94 -24.30 -19.87
CA LEU A 65 5.38 -24.48 -20.06
C LEU A 65 5.73 -25.82 -19.43
N THR A 66 5.75 -26.86 -20.26
CA THR A 66 6.38 -28.14 -19.96
C THR A 66 7.90 -27.95 -19.91
N LEU A 67 8.44 -28.24 -18.73
CA LEU A 67 9.82 -28.59 -18.33
C LEU A 67 10.98 -28.02 -19.15
#